data_AF-A0A1S2M5J8-F1
#
_entry.id   AF-A0A1S2M5J8-F1
#
_cell.length_a   1.000
_cell.length_b   1.000
_cell.length_c   1.000
_cell.angle_alpha   90.00
_cell.angle_beta   90.00
_cell.angle_gamma   90.00
#
_symmetry.space_group_name_H-M   'P 1'
#
loop_
_entity.id
_entity.type
_entity.pdbx_description
1 polymer ?
#
loop_
_entity_poly.entity_id
_entity_poly.type
_entity_poly.pdbx_seq_one_letter_code
_entity_poly.pdbx_strand_id
1 'polypeptide(L)'
;MLNQTFSFVDYYKNTVELSFVPNAFSKNPKHVWIICQFNNKWLLTCHEERGFEFPGGKVEEGETADQAAVREVYEETGGIIKKILKLGQYKVTAKHEIVIKDVYYAQIDRLEKREHYFETKGPTLFNDLPENIRENKQFSFLMKDGVLTHCLDIIKKKELSF
;
A
#
# COMPACT_ATOMS: atom_id res chain seq x y z
N MET A 1 -1.16 6.30 -22.33
CA MET A 1 0.21 6.51 -21.81
C MET A 1 0.41 5.69 -20.54
N LEU A 2 0.69 4.38 -20.66
CA LEU A 2 0.88 3.46 -19.51
C LEU A 2 2.36 3.02 -19.34
N ASN A 3 3.28 3.60 -20.11
CA ASN A 3 4.68 3.17 -20.17
C ASN A 3 5.64 4.06 -19.36
N GLN A 4 5.13 4.83 -18.38
CA GLN A 4 5.95 5.74 -17.60
C GLN A 4 6.43 5.07 -16.31
N THR A 5 7.75 4.94 -16.19
CA THR A 5 8.41 4.69 -14.91
C THR A 5 8.74 6.04 -14.27
N PHE A 6 8.41 6.21 -13.00
CA PHE A 6 8.74 7.36 -12.18
C PHE A 6 9.98 7.04 -11.35
N SER A 7 10.88 8.00 -11.17
CA SER A 7 12.03 7.86 -10.26
C SER A 7 12.13 9.06 -9.34
N PHE A 8 12.28 8.80 -8.05
CA PHE A 8 12.38 9.79 -6.98
C PHE A 8 13.07 9.17 -5.77
N VAL A 9 13.18 9.91 -4.66
CA VAL A 9 13.75 9.41 -3.41
C VAL A 9 12.67 9.23 -2.34
N ASP A 10 12.83 8.21 -1.50
CA ASP A 10 11.96 7.99 -0.35
C ASP A 10 12.32 8.91 0.84
N TYR A 11 11.59 8.73 1.95
CA TYR A 11 11.83 9.44 3.21
C TYR A 11 13.28 9.32 3.72
N TYR A 12 13.90 8.15 3.54
CA TYR A 12 15.27 7.84 3.97
C TYR A 12 16.33 8.12 2.90
N LYS A 13 15.96 8.79 1.80
CA LYS A 13 16.84 9.13 0.67
C LYS A 13 17.30 7.93 -0.16
N ASN A 14 16.60 6.80 -0.10
CA ASN A 14 16.82 5.69 -1.03
C ASN A 14 16.16 5.98 -2.38
N THR A 15 16.73 5.44 -3.47
CA THR A 15 16.14 5.57 -4.80
C THR A 15 14.91 4.68 -4.92
N VAL A 16 13.79 5.27 -5.37
CA VAL A 16 12.56 4.56 -5.68
C VAL A 16 12.29 4.65 -7.17
N GLU A 17 11.96 3.52 -7.78
CA GLU A 17 11.46 3.42 -9.15
C GLU A 17 10.05 2.82 -9.12
N LEU A 18 9.04 3.55 -9.59
CA LEU A 18 7.64 3.14 -9.63
C LEU A 18 7.19 2.94 -11.08
N SER A 19 6.52 1.83 -11.37
CA SER A 19 5.94 1.56 -12.68
C SER A 19 4.54 0.96 -12.57
N PHE A 20 3.65 1.39 -13.46
CA PHE A 20 2.30 0.83 -13.62
C PHE A 20 2.22 -0.21 -14.75
N VAL A 21 3.37 -0.58 -15.33
CA VAL A 21 3.47 -1.72 -16.24
C VAL A 21 3.47 -3.01 -15.42
N PRO A 22 2.70 -4.05 -15.80
CA PRO A 22 2.70 -5.31 -15.08
C PRO A 22 4.11 -5.92 -14.96
N ASN A 23 4.49 -6.29 -13.73
CA ASN A 23 5.74 -7.01 -13.41
C ASN A 23 7.02 -6.31 -13.93
N ALA A 24 7.05 -4.98 -13.88
CA ALA A 24 8.14 -4.17 -14.42
C ALA A 24 9.52 -4.47 -13.82
N PHE A 25 9.60 -4.91 -12.56
CA PHE A 25 10.87 -5.15 -11.86
C PHE A 25 11.06 -6.62 -11.44
N SER A 26 9.99 -7.31 -11.04
CA SER A 26 10.02 -8.73 -10.69
C SER A 26 8.68 -9.41 -10.97
N LYS A 27 8.75 -10.69 -11.38
CA LYS A 27 7.60 -11.60 -11.44
C LYS A 27 7.21 -12.18 -10.07
N ASN A 28 8.16 -12.19 -9.13
CA ASN A 28 8.00 -12.75 -7.78
C ASN A 28 8.41 -11.66 -6.75
N PRO A 29 7.59 -10.63 -6.54
CA PRO A 29 7.86 -9.62 -5.51
C PRO A 29 7.72 -10.25 -4.13
N LYS A 30 8.50 -9.74 -3.16
CA LYS A 30 8.55 -10.27 -1.80
C LYS A 30 7.67 -9.50 -0.81
N HIS A 31 7.00 -8.47 -1.29
CA HIS A 31 6.22 -7.56 -0.45
C HIS A 31 5.04 -6.98 -1.22
N VAL A 32 4.02 -6.56 -0.49
CA VAL A 32 2.78 -5.96 -1.01
C VAL A 32 2.41 -4.71 -0.23
N TRP A 33 1.69 -3.79 -0.87
CA TRP A 33 1.14 -2.59 -0.25
C TRP A 33 -0.21 -2.26 -0.86
N ILE A 34 -1.24 -2.07 -0.03
CA ILE A 34 -2.64 -2.10 -0.49
C ILE A 34 -3.36 -0.82 -0.08
N ILE A 35 -3.66 0.03 -1.07
CA ILE A 35 -4.45 1.24 -0.87
C ILE A 35 -5.92 0.84 -0.76
N CYS A 36 -6.48 0.93 0.45
CA CYS A 36 -7.83 0.44 0.76
C CYS A 36 -8.86 1.57 0.87
N GLN A 37 -10.06 1.34 0.34
CA GLN A 37 -11.21 2.22 0.50
C GLN A 37 -12.43 1.46 1.03
N PHE A 38 -13.09 2.01 2.05
CA PHE A 38 -14.31 1.49 2.66
C PHE A 38 -15.33 2.62 2.83
N ASN A 39 -16.53 2.49 2.25
CA ASN A 39 -17.61 3.50 2.35
C ASN A 39 -17.13 4.95 2.08
N ASN A 40 -16.42 5.17 0.98
CA ASN A 40 -15.84 6.46 0.58
C ASN A 40 -14.79 7.04 1.57
N LYS A 41 -14.26 6.21 2.46
CA LYS A 41 -13.17 6.57 3.38
C LYS A 41 -11.94 5.72 3.09
N TRP A 42 -10.77 6.28 3.31
CA TRP A 42 -9.52 5.52 3.28
C TRP A 42 -9.45 4.63 4.51
N LEU A 43 -9.21 3.34 4.29
CA LEU A 43 -8.97 2.37 5.35
C LEU A 43 -7.46 2.20 5.51
N LEU A 44 -6.94 2.63 6.65
CA LEU A 44 -5.56 2.47 7.05
C LEU A 44 -5.48 1.50 8.24
N THR A 45 -4.26 1.12 8.58
CA THR A 45 -3.90 0.55 9.88
C THR A 45 -2.96 1.50 10.62
N CYS A 46 -2.71 1.25 11.90
CA CYS A 46 -1.73 1.98 12.70
C CYS A 46 -0.68 1.00 13.22
N HIS A 47 0.44 0.89 12.53
CA HIS A 47 1.55 0.04 12.95
C HIS A 47 2.16 0.59 14.24
N GLU A 48 2.52 -0.29 15.18
CA GLU A 48 2.95 0.09 16.51
C GLU A 48 4.15 1.05 16.53
N GLU A 49 5.14 0.81 15.67
CA GLU A 49 6.35 1.64 15.56
C GLU A 49 6.26 2.75 14.50
N ARG A 50 5.61 2.49 13.35
CA ARG A 50 5.66 3.37 12.17
C ARG A 50 4.53 4.41 12.16
N GLY A 51 3.39 4.11 12.79
CA GLY A 51 2.20 4.96 12.76
C GLY A 51 1.22 4.58 11.64
N PHE A 52 0.39 5.53 11.22
CA PHE A 52 -0.67 5.32 10.23
C PHE A 52 -0.10 5.02 8.84
N GLU A 53 -0.56 3.93 8.24
CA GLU A 53 -0.21 3.50 6.89
C GLU A 53 -1.32 2.68 6.25
N PHE A 54 -1.27 2.57 4.92
CA PHE A 54 -2.07 1.57 4.23
C PHE A 54 -1.55 0.15 4.52
N PRO A 55 -2.44 -0.86 4.57
CA PRO A 55 -2.03 -2.22 4.90
C PRO A 55 -0.99 -2.81 3.95
N GLY A 56 -0.18 -3.73 4.45
CA GLY A 56 0.72 -4.51 3.63
C GLY A 56 1.92 -5.07 4.38
N GLY A 57 2.52 -6.11 3.81
CA GLY A 57 3.63 -6.81 4.43
C GLY A 57 4.40 -7.68 3.46
N LYS A 58 4.93 -8.79 3.97
CA LYS A 58 5.76 -9.73 3.19
C LYS A 58 4.87 -10.74 2.49
N VAL A 59 5.35 -11.23 1.33
CA VAL A 59 4.81 -12.43 0.70
C VAL A 59 5.47 -13.63 1.37
N GLU A 60 4.68 -14.51 1.96
CA GLU A 60 5.17 -15.68 2.69
C GLU A 60 5.55 -16.85 1.75
N GLU A 61 6.24 -17.85 2.28
CA GLU A 61 6.61 -19.04 1.52
C GLU A 61 5.35 -19.82 1.10
N GLY A 62 5.26 -20.15 -0.20
CA GLY A 62 4.08 -20.83 -0.77
C GLY A 62 2.92 -19.89 -1.11
N GLU A 63 3.06 -18.59 -0.86
CA GLU A 63 2.04 -17.58 -1.11
C GLU A 63 2.33 -16.76 -2.39
N THR A 64 1.28 -16.40 -3.13
CA THR A 64 1.36 -15.42 -4.22
C THR A 64 1.20 -13.99 -3.68
N ALA A 65 1.68 -12.98 -4.40
CA ALA A 65 1.47 -11.58 -4.00
C ALA A 65 -0.02 -11.21 -3.85
N ASP A 66 -0.90 -11.76 -4.68
CA ASP A 66 -2.34 -11.52 -4.58
C ASP A 66 -2.93 -12.11 -3.28
N GLN A 67 -2.48 -13.30 -2.88
CA GLN A 67 -2.88 -13.92 -1.61
C GLN A 67 -2.34 -13.13 -0.41
N ALA A 68 -1.08 -12.71 -0.46
CA ALA A 68 -0.48 -11.85 0.56
C ALA A 68 -1.28 -10.56 0.72
N ALA A 69 -1.67 -9.91 -0.39
CA ALA A 69 -2.46 -8.69 -0.34
C ALA A 69 -3.81 -8.87 0.35
N VAL A 70 -4.50 -10.00 0.13
CA VAL A 70 -5.76 -10.32 0.80
C VAL A 70 -5.53 -10.59 2.30
N ARG A 71 -4.51 -11.39 2.62
CA ARG A 71 -4.15 -11.75 3.99
C ARG A 71 -3.82 -10.49 4.80
N GLU A 72 -2.88 -9.66 4.33
CA GLU A 72 -2.41 -8.46 5.04
C GLU A 72 -3.55 -7.49 5.36
N VAL A 73 -4.47 -7.25 4.40
CA VAL A 73 -5.65 -6.41 4.65
C VAL A 73 -6.51 -6.99 5.77
N TYR A 74 -6.77 -8.30 5.74
CA TYR A 74 -7.56 -8.95 6.78
C TYR A 74 -6.83 -8.94 8.13
N GLU A 75 -5.52 -9.19 8.13
CA GLU A 75 -4.72 -9.30 9.35
C GLU A 75 -4.65 -7.96 10.10
N GLU A 76 -4.33 -6.88 9.38
CA GLU A 76 -4.08 -5.57 9.97
C GLU A 76 -5.35 -4.73 10.19
N THR A 77 -6.45 -5.04 9.49
CA THR A 77 -7.67 -4.20 9.53
C THR A 77 -8.96 -4.96 9.76
N GLY A 78 -8.97 -6.29 9.63
CA GLY A 78 -10.22 -7.07 9.57
C GLY A 78 -11.04 -6.81 8.31
N GLY A 79 -10.46 -6.17 7.29
CA GLY A 79 -11.14 -5.83 6.06
C GLY A 79 -11.39 -7.04 5.18
N ILE A 80 -12.65 -7.25 4.80
CA ILE A 80 -13.03 -8.21 3.77
C ILE A 80 -13.05 -7.50 2.42
N ILE A 81 -12.20 -7.92 1.50
CA ILE A 81 -12.06 -7.29 0.18
C ILE A 81 -13.26 -7.66 -0.70
N LYS A 82 -13.93 -6.65 -1.26
CA LYS A 82 -14.95 -6.80 -2.31
C LYS A 82 -14.31 -6.94 -3.69
N LYS A 83 -13.32 -6.09 -3.97
CA LYS A 83 -12.60 -6.03 -5.24
C LYS A 83 -11.17 -5.58 -4.99
N ILE A 84 -10.22 -6.22 -5.65
CA ILE A 84 -8.81 -5.82 -5.63
C ILE A 84 -8.30 -5.66 -7.06
N LEU A 85 -7.42 -4.69 -7.26
CA LEU A 85 -6.76 -4.42 -8.53
C LEU A 85 -5.28 -4.17 -8.28
N LYS A 86 -4.40 -4.91 -8.96
CA LYS A 86 -2.98 -4.58 -9.01
C LYS A 86 -2.79 -3.30 -9.81
N LEU A 87 -2.26 -2.26 -9.16
CA LEU A 87 -1.98 -0.98 -9.80
C LEU A 87 -0.63 -1.02 -10.53
N GLY A 88 0.40 -1.53 -9.86
CA GLY A 88 1.77 -1.49 -10.35
C GLY A 88 2.75 -2.13 -9.40
N GLN A 89 4.02 -1.77 -9.55
CA GLN A 89 5.12 -2.26 -8.74
C GLN A 89 6.10 -1.11 -8.51
N TYR A 90 6.73 -1.06 -7.33
CA TYR A 90 7.87 -0.18 -7.10
C TYR A 90 9.07 -0.95 -6.55
N LYS A 91 10.25 -0.45 -6.88
CA LYS A 91 11.54 -0.97 -6.46
C LYS A 91 12.24 0.10 -5.65
N VAL A 92 12.64 -0.24 -4.42
CA VAL A 92 13.45 0.60 -3.55
C VAL A 92 14.87 0.04 -3.56
N THR A 93 15.83 0.86 -3.97
CA THR A 93 17.26 0.53 -3.93
C THR A 93 17.89 1.24 -2.74
N ALA A 94 18.06 0.50 -1.65
CA ALA A 94 18.77 0.95 -0.46
C ALA A 94 20.25 0.55 -0.52
N LYS A 95 21.05 0.99 0.45
CA LYS A 95 22.52 0.82 0.45
C LYS A 95 22.99 -0.64 0.32
N HIS A 96 22.25 -1.60 0.90
CA HIS A 96 22.65 -3.02 0.93
C HIS A 96 21.54 -3.97 0.47
N GLU A 97 20.39 -3.46 0.06
CA GLU A 97 19.24 -4.29 -0.31
C GLU A 97 18.39 -3.63 -1.39
N ILE A 98 17.73 -4.47 -2.18
CA ILE A 98 16.71 -4.07 -3.13
C ILE A 98 15.40 -4.71 -2.69
N VAL A 99 14.38 -3.89 -2.47
CA VAL A 99 13.04 -4.34 -2.09
C VAL A 99 12.09 -4.01 -3.23
N ILE A 100 11.36 -5.02 -3.73
CA ILE A 100 10.35 -4.86 -4.77
C ILE A 100 8.99 -5.17 -4.16
N LYS A 101 8.06 -4.23 -4.33
CA LYS A 101 6.72 -4.23 -3.76
C LYS A 101 5.66 -4.11 -4.84
N ASP A 102 4.70 -5.02 -4.84
CA ASP A 102 3.47 -4.83 -5.61
C ASP A 102 2.54 -3.85 -4.89
N VAL A 103 1.87 -2.99 -5.66
CA VAL A 103 0.88 -2.05 -5.13
C VAL A 103 -0.48 -2.40 -5.66
N TYR A 104 -1.44 -2.48 -4.74
CA TYR A 104 -2.82 -2.79 -5.04
C TYR A 104 -3.74 -1.64 -4.62
N TYR A 105 -4.91 -1.60 -5.25
CA TYR A 105 -6.07 -0.87 -4.77
C TYR A 105 -7.15 -1.88 -4.38
N ALA A 106 -7.72 -1.74 -3.19
CA ALA A 106 -8.76 -2.63 -2.71
C ALA A 106 -10.00 -1.84 -2.25
N GLN A 107 -11.16 -2.24 -2.75
CA GLN A 107 -12.45 -1.86 -2.19
C GLN A 107 -12.84 -2.88 -1.13
N ILE A 108 -13.18 -2.39 0.05
CA ILE A 108 -13.56 -3.20 1.20
C ILE A 108 -15.07 -3.33 1.25
N ASP A 109 -15.57 -4.56 1.43
CA ASP A 109 -16.99 -4.89 1.56
C ASP A 109 -17.48 -4.58 2.98
N ARG A 110 -16.76 -5.08 3.98
CA ARG A 110 -17.08 -4.95 5.39
C ARG A 110 -15.83 -5.08 6.25
N LEU A 111 -15.94 -4.64 7.49
CA LEU A 111 -14.94 -4.82 8.52
C LEU A 111 -15.44 -5.85 9.53
N GLU A 112 -14.62 -6.85 9.81
CA GLU A 112 -14.87 -7.85 10.84
C GLU A 112 -14.00 -7.56 12.05
N LYS A 113 -14.59 -7.58 13.25
CA LYS A 113 -13.84 -7.36 14.49
C LYS A 113 -12.92 -8.56 14.72
N ARG A 114 -11.64 -8.31 14.95
CA ARG A 114 -10.66 -9.33 15.32
C ARG A 114 -10.27 -9.22 16.79
N GLU A 115 -9.84 -10.34 17.37
CA GLU A 115 -9.27 -10.37 18.72
C GLU A 115 -7.87 -9.74 18.74
N HIS A 116 -7.11 -9.92 17.65
CA HIS A 116 -5.74 -9.43 17.48
C HIS A 116 -5.55 -8.87 16.06
N TYR A 117 -4.73 -7.81 15.95
CA TYR A 117 -4.35 -7.16 14.68
C TYR A 117 -2.83 -7.19 14.45
N PHE A 118 -2.17 -8.23 14.98
CA PHE A 118 -0.72 -8.45 14.89
C PHE A 118 0.11 -7.23 15.34
N GLU A 119 1.06 -6.77 14.53
CA GLU A 119 1.94 -5.61 14.81
C GLU A 119 1.23 -4.25 14.66
N THR A 120 -0.09 -4.25 14.52
CA THR A 120 -0.89 -3.05 14.30
C THR A 120 -2.00 -2.90 15.32
N LYS A 121 -2.51 -1.67 15.42
CA LYS A 121 -3.62 -1.31 16.32
C LYS A 121 -5.01 -1.46 15.66
N GLY A 122 -5.07 -2.10 14.50
CA GLY A 122 -6.32 -2.37 13.78
C GLY A 122 -6.79 -1.25 12.83
N PRO A 123 -8.04 -1.33 12.34
CA PRO A 123 -8.55 -0.47 11.28
C PRO A 123 -8.72 0.99 11.74
N THR A 124 -8.23 1.93 10.93
CA THR A 124 -8.45 3.36 11.10
C THR A 124 -9.05 3.95 9.82
N LEU A 125 -10.17 4.66 9.95
CA LEU A 125 -10.86 5.29 8.81
C LEU A 125 -10.55 6.78 8.73
N PHE A 126 -10.14 7.23 7.55
CA PHE A 126 -9.93 8.64 7.23
C PHE A 126 -10.91 9.07 6.15
N ASN A 127 -11.66 10.16 6.36
CA ASN A 127 -12.47 10.75 5.29
C ASN A 127 -11.56 11.22 4.15
N ASP A 128 -10.50 11.95 4.52
CA ASP A 128 -9.49 12.47 3.61
C ASP A 128 -8.10 12.22 4.19
N LEU A 129 -7.13 12.02 3.31
CA LEU A 129 -5.71 11.96 3.68
C LEU A 129 -5.21 13.39 3.93
N PRO A 130 -4.50 13.68 5.05
CA PRO A 130 -4.00 15.01 5.32
C PRO A 130 -3.04 15.53 4.24
N GLU A 131 -3.16 16.80 3.86
CA GLU A 131 -2.27 17.41 2.85
C GLU A 131 -0.80 17.40 3.27
N ASN A 132 -0.54 17.44 4.59
CA ASN A 132 0.80 17.48 5.18
C ASN A 132 1.34 16.09 5.59
N ILE A 133 0.86 14.98 5.01
CA ILE A 133 1.32 13.61 5.36
C ILE A 133 2.85 13.50 5.39
N ARG A 134 3.56 14.15 4.45
CA ARG A 134 5.03 14.12 4.35
C ARG A 134 5.76 14.63 5.59
N GLU A 135 5.13 15.52 6.34
CA GLU A 135 5.69 16.13 7.57
C GLU A 135 5.03 15.58 8.84
N ASN A 136 3.89 14.91 8.70
CA ASN A 136 3.09 14.43 9.83
C ASN A 136 3.76 13.23 10.51
N LYS A 137 4.14 13.40 11.78
CA LYS A 137 4.82 12.37 12.58
C LYS A 137 3.92 11.18 12.94
N GLN A 138 2.60 11.30 12.81
CA GLN A 138 1.67 10.20 13.08
C GLN A 138 1.63 9.18 11.94
N PHE A 139 2.11 9.52 10.75
CA PHE A 139 2.12 8.64 9.58
C PHE A 139 3.47 7.95 9.40
N SER A 140 3.43 6.73 8.90
CA SER A 140 4.60 5.95 8.50
C SER A 140 5.41 6.64 7.42
N PHE A 141 6.71 6.36 7.39
CA PHE A 141 7.59 6.82 6.33
C PHE A 141 7.15 6.31 4.94
N LEU A 142 6.47 5.16 4.87
CA LEU A 142 5.91 4.60 3.62
C LEU A 142 4.87 5.52 2.96
N MET A 143 4.23 6.39 3.76
CA MET A 143 3.21 7.32 3.28
C MET A 143 3.81 8.63 2.73
N LYS A 144 5.13 8.84 2.86
CA LYS A 144 5.75 10.18 2.77
C LYS A 144 6.53 10.44 1.48
N ASP A 145 6.52 9.53 0.53
CA ASP A 145 7.25 9.66 -0.73
C ASP A 145 6.31 9.88 -1.95
N GLY A 146 6.86 9.70 -3.15
CA GLY A 146 6.11 9.86 -4.41
C GLY A 146 5.17 8.70 -4.74
N VAL A 147 5.32 7.52 -4.12
CA VAL A 147 4.53 6.32 -4.46
C VAL A 147 3.06 6.60 -4.20
N LEU A 148 2.72 7.06 -3.00
CA LEU A 148 1.33 7.36 -2.63
C LEU A 148 0.70 8.36 -3.60
N THR A 149 1.37 9.49 -3.85
CA THR A 149 0.86 10.55 -4.73
C THR A 149 0.57 10.03 -6.14
N HIS A 150 1.51 9.30 -6.75
CA HIS A 150 1.33 8.75 -8.09
C HIS A 150 0.23 7.68 -8.15
N CYS A 151 0.10 6.84 -7.10
CA CYS A 151 -0.97 5.86 -7.04
C CYS A 151 -2.34 6.51 -6.91
N LEU A 152 -2.50 7.54 -6.07
CA LEU A 152 -3.76 8.30 -5.95
C LEU A 152 -4.14 8.97 -7.27
N ASP A 153 -3.17 9.55 -7.99
CA ASP A 153 -3.40 10.10 -9.33
C ASP A 153 -3.89 9.04 -10.32
N ILE A 154 -3.33 7.83 -10.28
CA ILE A 154 -3.76 6.72 -11.15
C ILE A 154 -5.16 6.23 -10.78
N ILE A 155 -5.46 6.10 -9.48
CA ILE A 155 -6.80 5.73 -8.99
C ILE A 155 -7.83 6.75 -9.51
N LYS A 156 -7.53 8.05 -9.35
CA LYS A 156 -8.40 9.13 -9.84
C LYS A 156 -8.55 9.12 -11.37
N LYS A 157 -7.46 8.97 -12.14
CA LYS A 157 -7.48 8.97 -13.61
C LYS A 157 -8.19 7.77 -14.22
N LYS A 158 -8.10 6.61 -13.58
CA LYS A 158 -8.82 5.41 -14.00
C LYS A 158 -10.29 5.44 -13.59
N GLU A 159 -10.74 6.55 -12.97
CA GLU A 159 -12.07 6.68 -12.36
C GLU A 159 -12.36 5.46 -11.48
N LEU A 160 -11.33 5.00 -10.76
CA LEU A 160 -11.48 3.96 -9.74
C LEU A 160 -12.12 4.63 -8.53
N SER A 161 -13.41 4.88 -8.67
CA SER A 161 -14.36 5.31 -7.67
C SER A 161 -15.57 4.40 -7.87
N PHE A 162 -15.91 3.59 -6.87
CA PHE A 162 -17.21 2.93 -6.82
C PHE A 162 -18.13 3.76 -5.94
#